data_AF-A0A379TIB6-F1
#
_entry.id   AF-A0A379TIB6-F1
#
_cell.length_a   1.000
_cell.length_b   1.000
_cell.length_c   1.000
_cell.angle_alpha   90.00
_cell.angle_beta   90.00
_cell.angle_gamma   90.00
#
_symmetry.space_group_name_H-M   'P 1'
#
loop_
_entity.id
_entity.type
_entity.pdbx_description
1 polymer ?
#
loop_
_entity_poly.entity_id
_entity_poly.type
_entity_poly.pdbx_seq_one_letter_code
_entity_poly.pdbx_strand_id
1 'polypeptide(L)'
;MRPEKDTIGDIIILPREQAVLMTYYRNNIAHMLIMPSLMAAIITQHRRISRDALQQHVEALYPMLKAELFLRWEREELASVIDALASEMQRQGLITLQDNELHINPAHSRTLQLLAAGARETLQRYAITFWLLSANPSINRSTLEKEKPYRGATSVCPARY
;
A
#
# COMPACT_ATOMS: atom_id res chain seq x y z
N MET A 1 22.52 -3.09 22.53
CA MET A 1 22.73 -3.87 21.29
C MET A 1 23.57 -5.06 21.67
N ARG A 2 23.06 -6.29 21.57
CA ARG A 2 23.84 -7.52 21.80
C ARG A 2 23.87 -8.28 20.48
N PRO A 3 25.04 -8.53 19.88
CA PRO A 3 25.13 -9.34 18.68
C PRO A 3 25.03 -10.81 19.08
N GLU A 4 24.04 -11.52 18.55
CA GLU A 4 24.02 -12.97 18.54
C GLU A 4 24.60 -13.42 17.20
N LYS A 5 25.69 -14.17 17.23
CA LYS A 5 26.42 -14.60 16.04
C LYS A 5 25.79 -15.87 15.49
N ASP A 6 25.04 -15.74 14.40
CA ASP A 6 24.73 -16.86 13.51
C ASP A 6 25.60 -16.77 12.24
N THR A 7 25.98 -17.93 11.71
CA THR A 7 26.98 -18.16 10.64
C THR A 7 26.63 -17.52 9.28
N ILE A 8 25.58 -16.71 9.17
CA ILE A 8 25.07 -16.07 7.94
C ILE A 8 25.35 -14.54 7.92
N GLY A 9 25.81 -13.95 9.01
CA GLY A 9 26.14 -12.52 9.12
C GLY A 9 25.66 -11.95 10.45
N ASP A 10 26.06 -10.70 10.76
CA ASP A 10 25.63 -10.04 11.99
C ASP A 10 24.12 -9.76 11.95
N ILE A 11 23.34 -10.53 12.73
CA ILE A 11 21.91 -10.30 12.89
C ILE A 11 21.74 -9.13 13.85
N ILE A 12 21.29 -7.98 13.33
CA ILE A 12 20.97 -6.82 14.14
C ILE A 12 19.57 -6.99 14.73
N ILE A 13 19.50 -7.37 16.00
CA ILE A 13 18.24 -7.49 16.75
C ILE A 13 17.94 -6.15 17.41
N LEU A 14 16.81 -5.54 17.03
CA LEU A 14 16.32 -4.31 17.63
C LEU A 14 15.62 -4.61 18.97
N PRO A 15 15.84 -3.79 20.02
CA PRO A 15 15.00 -3.78 21.22
C PRO A 15 13.52 -3.63 20.87
N ARG A 16 12.65 -4.29 21.63
CA ARG A 16 11.20 -4.37 21.36
C ARG A 16 10.54 -3.00 21.16
N GLU A 17 10.94 -2.00 21.94
CA GLU A 17 10.42 -0.63 21.85
C GLU A 17 10.80 0.05 20.51
N GLN A 18 12.04 -0.14 20.04
CA GLN A 18 12.48 0.36 18.75
C GLN A 18 11.79 -0.37 17.59
N ALA A 19 11.53 -1.66 17.73
CA ALA A 19 10.76 -2.41 16.73
C ALA A 19 9.31 -1.89 16.61
N VAL A 20 8.64 -1.57 17.72
CA VAL A 20 7.32 -0.94 17.71
C VAL A 20 7.36 0.44 17.04
N LEU A 21 8.37 1.25 17.34
CA LEU A 21 8.56 2.57 16.73
C LEU A 21 8.82 2.47 15.21
N MET A 22 9.56 1.46 14.75
CA MET A 22 9.74 1.20 13.33
C MET A 22 8.43 0.87 12.62
N THR A 23 7.52 0.13 13.24
CA THR A 23 6.18 -0.12 12.70
C THR A 23 5.38 1.18 12.57
N TYR A 24 5.48 2.08 13.55
CA TYR A 24 4.85 3.41 13.48
C TYR A 24 5.42 4.25 12.33
N TYR A 25 6.75 4.32 12.17
CA TYR A 25 7.35 5.04 11.05
C TYR A 25 7.04 4.40 9.70
N ARG A 26 6.99 3.08 9.61
CA ARG A 26 6.56 2.35 8.40
C ARG A 26 5.18 2.80 7.96
N ASN A 27 4.24 2.90 8.89
CA ASN A 27 2.89 3.38 8.59
C ASN A 27 2.90 4.85 8.16
N ASN A 28 3.59 5.73 8.89
CA ASN A 28 3.63 7.15 8.54
C ASN A 28 4.26 7.43 7.16
N ILE A 29 5.36 6.73 6.83
CA ILE A 29 6.00 6.84 5.51
C ILE A 29 5.07 6.29 4.43
N ALA A 30 4.37 5.18 4.70
CA ALA A 30 3.38 4.63 3.77
C ALA A 30 2.26 5.64 3.48
N HIS A 31 1.70 6.31 4.50
CA HIS A 31 0.67 7.33 4.30
C HIS A 31 1.16 8.51 3.44
N MET A 32 2.41 8.95 3.64
CA MET A 32 2.98 10.06 2.86
C MET A 32 3.29 9.67 1.40
N LEU A 33 3.76 8.43 1.18
CA LEU A 33 4.26 8.00 -0.12
C LEU A 33 3.27 7.18 -0.94
N ILE A 34 2.13 6.75 -0.40
CA ILE A 34 1.23 5.84 -1.10
C ILE A 34 0.71 6.40 -2.43
N MET A 35 0.35 7.69 -2.48
CA MET A 35 -0.15 8.33 -3.70
C MET A 35 0.92 8.41 -4.80
N PRO A 36 2.13 8.98 -4.55
CA PRO A 36 3.18 8.95 -5.56
C PRO A 36 3.65 7.52 -5.89
N SER A 37 3.65 6.60 -4.93
CA SER A 37 3.95 5.18 -5.18
C SER A 37 2.92 4.50 -6.07
N LEU A 38 1.63 4.80 -5.89
CA LEU A 38 0.55 4.29 -6.73
C LEU A 38 0.69 4.80 -8.16
N MET A 39 0.90 6.11 -8.33
CA MET A 39 1.11 6.71 -9.65
C MET A 39 2.34 6.09 -10.34
N ALA A 40 3.45 5.94 -9.61
CA ALA A 40 4.64 5.30 -10.13
C ALA A 40 4.40 3.84 -10.54
N ALA A 41 3.60 3.07 -9.77
CA ALA A 41 3.25 1.70 -10.09
C ALA A 41 2.43 1.62 -11.38
N ILE A 42 1.41 2.47 -11.54
CA ILE A 42 0.59 2.55 -12.76
C ILE A 42 1.46 2.93 -13.97
N ILE A 43 2.23 4.02 -13.87
CA ILE A 43 3.09 4.46 -14.98
C ILE A 43 4.12 3.37 -15.35
N THR A 44 4.71 2.70 -14.36
CA THR A 44 5.66 1.59 -14.59
C THR A 44 5.00 0.42 -15.31
N GLN A 45 3.76 0.08 -14.95
CA GLN A 45 3.00 -1.00 -15.57
C GLN A 45 2.64 -0.70 -17.03
N HIS A 46 2.21 0.54 -17.32
CA HIS A 46 1.77 0.94 -18.66
C HIS A 46 2.91 1.43 -19.57
N ARG A 47 4.08 1.79 -19.02
CA ARG A 47 5.26 2.41 -19.67
C ARG A 47 5.03 3.80 -20.26
N ARG A 48 3.86 4.04 -20.84
CA ARG A 48 3.30 5.33 -21.23
C ARG A 48 1.82 5.34 -20.90
N ILE A 49 1.30 6.47 -20.43
CA ILE A 49 -0.11 6.58 -20.07
C ILE A 49 -0.59 8.02 -20.20
N SER A 50 -1.81 8.22 -20.70
CA SER A 50 -2.43 9.55 -20.68
C SER A 50 -2.77 9.99 -19.25
N ARG A 51 -2.84 11.29 -19.03
CA ARG A 51 -3.23 11.85 -17.73
C ARG A 51 -4.63 11.39 -17.29
N ASP A 52 -5.58 11.35 -18.22
CA ASP A 52 -6.96 10.91 -17.93
C ASP A 52 -7.02 9.43 -17.54
N ALA A 53 -6.26 8.57 -18.22
CA ALA A 53 -6.20 7.15 -17.88
C ALA A 53 -5.55 6.94 -16.50
N LEU A 54 -4.45 7.67 -16.21
CA LEU A 54 -3.84 7.64 -14.88
C LEU A 54 -4.84 8.06 -13.80
N GLN A 55 -5.61 9.13 -14.03
CA GLN A 55 -6.63 9.59 -13.10
C GLN A 55 -7.71 8.53 -12.87
N GLN A 56 -8.21 7.89 -13.92
CA GLN A 56 -9.21 6.82 -13.80
C GLN A 56 -8.70 5.63 -12.97
N HIS A 57 -7.45 5.20 -13.17
CA HIS A 57 -6.85 4.13 -12.37
C HIS A 57 -6.70 4.52 -10.90
N VAL A 58 -6.26 5.75 -10.61
CA VAL A 58 -6.13 6.25 -9.24
C VAL A 58 -7.51 6.33 -8.59
N GLU A 59 -8.51 6.91 -9.26
CA GLU A 59 -9.88 7.02 -8.74
C GLU A 59 -10.53 5.66 -8.45
N ALA A 60 -10.25 4.65 -9.27
CA ALA A 60 -10.78 3.30 -9.04
C ALA A 60 -10.23 2.66 -7.76
N LEU A 61 -8.95 2.90 -7.44
CA LEU A 61 -8.27 2.31 -6.28
C LEU A 61 -8.41 3.18 -5.02
N TYR A 62 -8.68 4.47 -5.18
CA TYR A 62 -8.68 5.44 -4.09
C TYR A 62 -9.65 5.11 -2.94
N PRO A 63 -10.90 4.65 -3.15
CA PRO A 63 -11.81 4.37 -2.04
C PRO A 63 -11.27 3.34 -1.05
N MET A 64 -10.59 2.30 -1.54
CA MET A 64 -9.98 1.28 -0.69
C MET A 64 -8.78 1.83 0.06
N LEU A 65 -7.91 2.57 -0.64
CA LEU A 65 -6.75 3.22 -0.05
C LEU A 65 -7.16 4.22 1.02
N LYS A 66 -8.18 5.05 0.76
CA LYS A 66 -8.70 6.03 1.72
C LYS A 66 -9.27 5.35 2.96
N ALA A 67 -10.05 4.28 2.80
CA ALA A 67 -10.63 3.55 3.93
C ALA A 67 -9.56 2.84 4.78
N GLU A 68 -8.52 2.30 4.15
CA GLU A 68 -7.47 1.56 4.85
C GLU A 68 -6.42 2.46 5.48
N LEU A 69 -6.03 3.52 4.77
CA LEU A 69 -4.94 4.41 5.15
C LEU A 69 -5.43 5.77 5.66
N PHE A 70 -6.74 5.94 5.88
CA PHE A 70 -7.35 7.18 6.39
C PHE A 70 -6.86 8.43 5.64
N LEU A 71 -6.79 8.34 4.31
CA LEU A 71 -6.27 9.43 3.48
C LEU A 71 -7.17 10.66 3.57
N ARG A 72 -6.52 11.83 3.67
CA ARG A 72 -7.20 13.10 3.95
C ARG A 72 -7.99 13.69 2.80
N TRP A 73 -7.65 13.34 1.55
CA TRP A 73 -8.20 14.01 0.38
C TRP A 73 -9.60 13.49 0.06
N GLU A 74 -10.50 14.37 -0.31
CA GLU A 74 -11.77 14.00 -0.91
C GLU A 74 -11.60 13.70 -2.41
N ARG A 75 -12.60 13.05 -2.99
CA ARG A 75 -12.53 12.57 -4.38
C ARG A 75 -12.32 13.74 -5.34
N GLU A 76 -12.95 14.87 -5.06
CA GLU A 76 -12.90 16.09 -5.86
C GLU A 76 -11.50 16.73 -5.85
N GLU A 77 -10.70 16.45 -4.82
CA GLU A 77 -9.33 16.96 -4.68
C GLU A 77 -8.32 16.09 -5.45
N LEU A 78 -8.67 14.86 -5.83
CA LEU A 78 -7.74 13.90 -6.42
C LEU A 78 -7.10 14.39 -7.70
N ALA A 79 -7.86 15.02 -8.58
CA ALA A 79 -7.33 15.57 -9.83
C ALA A 79 -6.16 16.52 -9.54
N SER A 80 -6.37 17.48 -8.63
CA SER A 80 -5.33 18.45 -8.24
C SER A 80 -4.12 17.79 -7.58
N VAL A 81 -4.35 16.77 -6.74
CA VAL A 81 -3.26 16.00 -6.10
C VAL A 81 -2.43 15.25 -7.12
N ILE A 82 -3.08 14.56 -8.06
CA ILE A 82 -2.42 13.81 -9.14
C ILE A 82 -1.59 14.76 -10.00
N ASP A 83 -2.12 15.94 -10.32
CA ASP A 83 -1.42 16.94 -11.12
C ASP A 83 -0.18 17.50 -10.45
N ALA A 84 -0.29 17.82 -9.16
CA ALA A 84 0.83 18.30 -8.36
C ALA A 84 1.92 17.22 -8.26
N LEU A 85 1.53 15.97 -8.05
CA LEU A 85 2.47 14.84 -7.98
C LEU A 85 3.10 14.54 -9.34
N ALA A 86 2.35 14.59 -10.44
CA ALA A 86 2.89 14.38 -11.78
C ALA A 86 3.89 15.48 -12.13
N SER A 87 3.57 16.74 -11.80
CA SER A 87 4.46 17.88 -11.97
C SER A 87 5.75 17.72 -11.16
N GLU A 88 5.65 17.24 -9.92
CA GLU A 88 6.82 16.99 -9.08
C GLU A 88 7.67 15.82 -9.58
N MET A 89 7.05 14.72 -10.03
CA MET A 89 7.75 13.59 -10.64
C MET A 89 8.47 14.01 -11.93
N GLN A 90 7.87 14.91 -12.73
CA GLN A 90 8.52 15.49 -13.90
C GLN A 90 9.67 16.41 -13.51
N ARG A 91 9.49 17.27 -12.49
CA ARG A 91 10.54 18.17 -11.97
C ARG A 91 11.76 17.39 -11.46
N GLN A 92 11.53 16.23 -10.83
CA GLN A 92 12.59 15.30 -10.40
C GLN A 92 13.14 14.43 -11.54
N GLY A 93 12.58 14.53 -12.75
CA GLY A 93 13.02 13.77 -13.91
C GLY A 93 12.67 12.28 -13.85
N LEU A 94 11.72 11.86 -13.02
CA LEU A 94 11.25 10.47 -12.96
C LEU A 94 10.41 10.10 -14.19
N ILE A 95 9.66 11.08 -14.68
CA ILE A 95 8.82 10.99 -15.87
C ILE A 95 9.07 12.15 -16.83
N THR A 96 8.64 12.00 -18.06
CA THR A 96 8.60 13.05 -19.09
C THR A 96 7.19 13.16 -19.65
N LEU A 97 6.75 14.37 -19.95
CA LEU A 97 5.47 14.63 -20.62
C LEU A 97 5.71 14.83 -22.12
N GLN A 98 5.04 14.04 -22.96
CA GLN A 98 5.06 14.15 -24.42
C GLN A 98 3.62 13.96 -24.92
N ASP A 99 3.10 14.88 -25.74
CA ASP A 99 1.75 14.76 -26.34
C ASP A 99 0.63 14.45 -25.33
N ASN A 100 0.69 15.05 -24.12
CA ASN A 100 -0.23 14.79 -23.00
C ASN A 100 -0.18 13.36 -22.43
N GLU A 101 0.85 12.59 -22.76
CA GLU A 101 1.18 11.30 -22.18
C GLU A 101 2.38 11.40 -21.24
N LEU A 102 2.29 10.66 -20.13
CA LEU A 102 3.36 10.52 -19.14
C LEU A 102 4.19 9.29 -19.52
N HIS A 103 5.48 9.50 -19.71
CA HIS A 103 6.44 8.45 -20.04
C HIS A 103 7.47 8.28 -18.92
N ILE A 104 7.94 7.06 -18.74
CA ILE A 104 9.09 6.80 -17.86
C ILE A 104 10.32 7.48 -18.43
N ASN A 105 11.06 8.24 -17.60
CA ASN A 105 12.41 8.67 -17.98
C ASN A 105 13.37 7.48 -17.83
N PRO A 106 14.00 6.98 -18.91
CA PRO A 106 14.90 5.83 -18.84
C PRO A 106 16.03 6.02 -17.83
N ALA A 107 16.56 7.25 -17.70
CA ALA A 107 17.66 7.58 -16.80
C ALA A 107 17.30 7.37 -15.32
N HIS A 108 16.02 7.48 -14.95
CA HIS A 108 15.55 7.34 -13.57
C HIS A 108 14.54 6.18 -13.39
N SER A 109 14.49 5.27 -14.36
CA SER A 109 13.58 4.12 -14.35
C SER A 109 13.68 3.29 -13.07
N ARG A 110 14.90 3.07 -12.54
CA ARG A 110 15.12 2.33 -11.29
C ARG A 110 14.57 3.08 -10.07
N THR A 111 14.73 4.40 -10.02
CA THR A 111 14.17 5.24 -8.95
C THR A 111 12.65 5.21 -8.98
N LEU A 112 12.05 5.30 -10.18
CA LEU A 112 10.60 5.17 -10.34
C LEU A 112 10.09 3.79 -9.91
N GLN A 113 10.83 2.71 -10.22
CA GLN A 113 10.51 1.35 -9.76
C GLN A 113 10.60 1.20 -8.23
N LEU A 114 11.55 1.87 -7.58
CA LEU A 114 11.67 1.90 -6.12
C LEU A 114 10.48 2.64 -5.50
N LEU A 115 10.07 3.76 -6.08
CA LEU A 115 8.86 4.48 -5.65
C LEU A 115 7.61 3.60 -5.84
N ALA A 116 7.47 2.94 -6.99
CA ALA A 116 6.39 2.00 -7.28
C ALA A 116 6.33 0.83 -6.28
N ALA A 117 7.49 0.37 -5.79
CA ALA A 117 7.55 -0.69 -4.80
C ALA A 117 6.82 -0.33 -3.48
N GLY A 118 6.70 0.96 -3.15
CA GLY A 118 5.99 1.43 -1.96
C GLY A 118 4.49 1.10 -1.94
N ALA A 119 3.87 0.90 -3.11
CA ALA A 119 2.46 0.51 -3.22
C ALA A 119 2.27 -1.00 -3.47
N ARG A 120 3.36 -1.75 -3.68
CA ARG A 120 3.30 -3.13 -4.20
C ARG A 120 2.54 -4.09 -3.28
N GLU A 121 2.84 -4.08 -1.98
CA GLU A 121 2.18 -4.97 -1.00
C GLU A 121 0.68 -4.70 -0.95
N THR A 122 0.28 -3.44 -0.92
CA THR A 122 -1.13 -3.01 -0.92
C THR A 122 -1.86 -3.45 -2.18
N LEU A 123 -1.26 -3.20 -3.36
CA LEU A 123 -1.84 -3.61 -4.64
C LEU A 123 -1.94 -5.13 -4.78
N GLN A 124 -0.94 -5.88 -4.29
CA GLN A 124 -0.98 -7.35 -4.27
C GLN A 124 -2.11 -7.87 -3.38
N ARG A 125 -2.28 -7.27 -2.19
CA ARG A 125 -3.41 -7.60 -1.31
C ARG A 125 -4.75 -7.36 -1.99
N TYR A 126 -4.91 -6.22 -2.66
CA TYR A 126 -6.15 -5.91 -3.40
C TYR A 126 -6.38 -6.91 -4.53
N ALA A 127 -5.35 -7.25 -5.31
CA ALA A 127 -5.44 -8.26 -6.36
C ALA A 127 -5.89 -9.63 -5.81
N ILE A 128 -5.31 -10.07 -4.70
CA ILE A 128 -5.71 -11.34 -4.04
C ILE A 128 -7.16 -11.25 -3.54
N THR A 129 -7.54 -10.16 -2.87
CA THR A 129 -8.91 -9.97 -2.37
C THR A 129 -9.93 -9.98 -3.50
N PHE A 130 -9.67 -9.24 -4.59
CA PHE A 130 -10.54 -9.24 -5.76
C PHE A 130 -10.62 -10.61 -6.43
N TRP A 131 -9.49 -11.30 -6.55
CA TRP A 131 -9.46 -12.66 -7.09
C TRP A 131 -10.31 -13.61 -6.24
N LEU A 132 -10.15 -13.61 -4.91
CA LEU A 132 -10.95 -14.43 -4.00
C LEU A 132 -12.44 -14.12 -4.07
N LEU A 133 -12.81 -12.83 -4.14
CA LEU A 133 -14.20 -12.39 -4.29
C LEU A 133 -14.79 -12.81 -5.64
N SER A 134 -14.01 -12.71 -6.73
CA SER A 134 -14.44 -13.11 -8.07
C SER A 134 -14.61 -14.63 -8.20
N ALA A 135 -13.78 -15.41 -7.50
CA ALA A 135 -13.82 -16.87 -7.49
C ALA A 135 -14.93 -17.43 -6.59
N ASN A 136 -15.44 -16.64 -5.63
CA ASN A 136 -16.48 -17.06 -4.67
C ASN A 136 -17.62 -16.03 -4.59
N PRO A 137 -18.50 -15.94 -5.61
CA PRO A 137 -19.60 -14.98 -5.65
C PRO A 137 -20.65 -15.15 -4.52
N SER A 138 -20.54 -16.20 -3.70
CA SER A 138 -21.40 -16.48 -2.55
C SER A 138 -20.88 -15.95 -1.20
N ILE A 139 -19.74 -15.24 -1.16
CA ILE A 139 -19.30 -14.51 0.04
C ILE A 139 -20.23 -13.32 0.26
N ASN A 140 -21.37 -13.60 0.88
CA ASN A 140 -22.25 -12.58 1.44
C ASN A 140 -21.55 -11.99 2.67
N ARG A 141 -21.63 -10.66 2.85
CA ARG A 141 -21.02 -9.95 3.99
C ARG A 141 -21.41 -10.56 5.36
N SER A 142 -22.56 -11.24 5.39
CA SER A 142 -23.13 -11.96 6.53
C SER A 142 -22.41 -13.26 6.93
N THR A 143 -21.59 -13.86 6.07
CA THR A 143 -20.82 -15.08 6.41
C THR A 143 -19.50 -14.77 7.12
N LEU A 144 -18.90 -13.60 6.85
CA LEU A 144 -17.62 -13.17 7.43
C LEU A 144 -17.75 -12.70 8.90
N GLU A 145 -18.94 -12.30 9.35
CA GLU A 145 -19.18 -11.91 10.75
C GLU A 145 -19.46 -13.11 11.67
N LYS A 146 -19.79 -14.28 11.12
CA LYS A 146 -20.15 -15.47 11.91
C LYS A 146 -18.97 -16.31 12.37
N GLU A 147 -17.77 -16.02 11.91
CA GLU A 147 -16.55 -16.71 12.35
C GLU A 147 -15.73 -15.83 13.30
N LYS A 148 -16.38 -15.28 14.33
CA LYS A 148 -15.69 -14.96 15.58
C LYS A 148 -15.66 -16.24 16.43
N PRO A 149 -14.50 -16.85 16.72
CA PRO A 149 -14.47 -17.99 17.62
C PRO A 149 -14.91 -17.49 19.00
N TYR A 150 -16.02 -18.05 19.47
CA TYR A 150 -16.55 -17.87 20.82
C TYR A 150 -15.44 -18.09 21.85
N ARG A 151 -14.94 -17.01 22.48
CA ARG A 151 -14.40 -17.08 23.84
C ARG A 151 -15.59 -17.13 24.79
N GLY A 152 -15.93 -18.34 25.21
CA GLY A 152 -17.02 -18.58 26.15
C GLY A 152 -16.93 -19.97 26.76
N ALA A 153 -15.79 -20.29 27.38
CA ALA A 153 -15.69 -21.43 28.28
C ALA A 153 -15.77 -20.93 29.73
N THR A 154 -16.99 -20.74 30.22
CA THR A 154 -17.29 -20.84 31.64
C THR A 154 -17.62 -22.30 31.94
N SER A 155 -16.72 -23.01 32.61
CA SER A 155 -17.08 -24.16 33.43
C SER A 155 -16.43 -24.00 34.80
N VAL A 156 -17.28 -23.61 35.74
CA VAL A 156 -17.07 -23.71 37.18
C VAL A 156 -16.93 -25.18 37.55
N CYS A 157 -15.94 -25.54 38.38
CA CYS A 157 -16.05 -26.66 39.32
C CYS A 157 -15.02 -26.51 40.46
N PRO A 158 -15.30 -27.08 41.65
CA PRO A 158 -15.05 -26.42 42.93
C PRO A 158 -13.78 -26.89 43.66
N ALA A 159 -13.41 -26.09 44.67
CA ALA A 159 -12.41 -26.41 45.68
C ALA A 159 -12.67 -27.76 46.37
N ARG A 160 -11.59 -28.52 46.61
CA ARG A 160 -11.48 -29.46 47.73
C ARG A 160 -10.12 -29.27 48.40
N TYR A 161 -10.19 -29.39 49.72
CA TYR A 161 -9.14 -29.31 50.74
C TYR A 161 -7.84 -30.03 50.37
#